data_AF-A0A382PWV6-F1
#
_entry.id   AF-A0A382PWV6-F1
#
_cell.length_a   1.000
_cell.length_b   1.000
_cell.length_c   1.000
_cell.angle_alpha   90.00
_cell.angle_beta   90.00
_cell.angle_gamma   90.00
#
_symmetry.space_group_name_H-M   'P 1'
#
loop_
_entity.id
_entity.type
_entity.pdbx_description
1 polymer ?
#
loop_
_entity_poly.entity_id
_entity_poly.type
_entity_poly.pdbx_seq_one_letter_code
_entity_poly.pdbx_strand_id
1 'polypeptide(L)'
;MKSIIQRLVNNGKYDFAYERLKEYRQETGFKDFYSMEMGTFFGMRMVYDKAVQEYLLFLETHPQQLQTISDRIMVYPDLPNIMNAITSILLKSPLQTAQFILADLRFKQKAYNEGYEILKSNG
;
A
#
# COMPACT_ATOMS: atom_id res chain seq x y z
N MET A 1 -4.32 13.26 -17.69
CA MET A 1 -3.90 13.29 -16.28
C MET A 1 -2.65 12.45 -15.99
N LYS A 2 -2.63 11.14 -16.30
CA LYS A 2 -1.51 10.23 -16.02
C LYS A 2 -0.13 10.76 -16.47
N SER A 3 -0.03 11.25 -17.71
CA SER A 3 1.21 11.81 -18.26
C SER A 3 1.69 13.08 -17.54
N ILE A 4 0.77 13.87 -16.99
CA ILE A 4 1.08 15.10 -16.25
C ILE A 4 1.67 14.74 -14.89
N ILE A 5 1.01 13.85 -14.14
CA ILE A 5 1.53 13.36 -12.85
C ILE A 5 2.90 12.70 -13.03
N GLN A 6 3.05 11.82 -14.03
CA GLN A 6 4.33 11.19 -14.32
C GLN A 6 5.44 12.21 -14.60
N ARG A 7 5.16 13.26 -15.38
CA ARG A 7 6.13 14.33 -15.64
C ARG A 7 6.51 15.09 -14.37
N LEU A 8 5.55 15.42 -13.51
CA LEU A 8 5.81 16.12 -12.25
C LEU A 8 6.68 15.27 -11.32
N VAL A 9 6.36 13.98 -11.16
CA VAL A 9 7.15 13.01 -10.40
C VAL A 9 8.57 12.92 -10.98
N ASN A 10 8.73 12.72 -12.29
CA ASN A 10 10.05 12.60 -12.90
C ASN A 10 10.92 13.86 -12.73
N ASN A 11 10.31 15.04 -12.56
CA ASN A 11 11.00 16.32 -12.33
C ASN A 11 11.18 16.67 -10.84
N GLY A 12 10.98 15.72 -9.93
CA GLY A 12 11.22 15.94 -8.50
C GLY A 12 10.08 16.65 -7.75
N LYS A 13 8.97 16.96 -8.41
CA LYS A 13 7.84 17.72 -7.84
C LYS A 13 6.82 16.80 -7.18
N TYR A 14 7.29 15.89 -6.32
CA TYR A 14 6.48 14.77 -5.79
C TYR A 14 5.30 15.23 -4.95
N ASP A 15 5.52 16.08 -3.95
CA ASP A 15 4.44 16.55 -3.07
C ASP A 15 3.38 17.29 -3.87
N PHE A 16 3.81 18.17 -4.78
CA PHE A 16 2.91 18.87 -5.69
C PHE A 16 2.12 17.91 -6.59
N ALA A 17 2.79 16.91 -7.18
CA ALA A 17 2.14 15.89 -8.00
C ALA A 17 1.09 15.11 -7.19
N TYR A 18 1.40 14.80 -5.94
CA TYR A 18 0.51 14.04 -5.07
C TYR A 18 -0.71 14.85 -4.64
N GLU A 19 -0.57 16.15 -4.37
CA GLU A 19 -1.73 17.02 -4.12
C GLU A 19 -2.64 17.12 -5.35
N ARG A 20 -2.07 17.37 -6.55
CA ARG A 20 -2.86 17.41 -7.80
C ARG A 20 -3.54 16.07 -8.10
N LEU A 21 -2.91 14.95 -7.75
CA LEU A 21 -3.50 13.63 -7.89
C LEU A 21 -4.69 13.45 -6.94
N LYS A 22 -4.56 13.86 -5.68
CA LYS A 22 -5.66 13.80 -4.70
C LYS A 22 -6.86 14.64 -5.12
N GLU A 23 -6.63 15.86 -5.60
CA GLU A 23 -7.69 16.72 -6.16
C GLU A 23 -8.39 16.04 -7.33
N TYR A 24 -7.62 15.51 -8.29
CA TYR A 24 -8.20 14.80 -9.43
C TYR A 24 -9.05 13.59 -9.02
N ARG A 25 -8.59 12.79 -8.05
CA ARG A 25 -9.36 11.65 -7.50
C ARG A 25 -10.68 12.12 -6.87
N GLN A 26 -10.65 13.25 -6.16
CA GLN A 26 -11.85 13.83 -5.55
C GLN A 26 -12.83 14.35 -6.61
N GLU A 27 -12.34 15.09 -7.61
CA GLU A 27 -13.18 15.68 -8.66
C GLU A 27 -13.83 14.63 -9.57
N THR A 28 -13.12 13.55 -9.87
CA THR A 28 -13.59 12.52 -10.82
C THR A 28 -14.26 11.32 -10.15
N GLY A 29 -14.04 11.11 -8.86
CA GLY A 29 -14.45 9.91 -8.15
C GLY A 29 -13.60 8.67 -8.46
N PHE A 30 -12.57 8.76 -9.31
CA PHE A 30 -11.64 7.67 -9.59
C PHE A 30 -10.62 7.52 -8.45
N LYS A 31 -11.09 7.03 -7.31
CA LYS A 31 -10.35 7.00 -6.03
C LYS A 31 -8.96 6.37 -6.14
N ASP A 32 -8.83 5.27 -6.85
CA ASP A 32 -7.60 4.50 -6.95
C ASP A 32 -6.73 4.90 -8.16
N PHE A 33 -7.14 5.92 -8.93
CA PHE A 33 -6.40 6.35 -10.12
C PHE A 33 -4.92 6.59 -9.77
N TYR A 34 -4.02 5.93 -10.50
CA TYR A 34 -2.56 6.05 -10.35
C TYR A 34 -2.00 5.56 -9.00
N SER A 35 -2.78 4.83 -8.20
CA SER A 35 -2.32 4.36 -6.87
C SER A 35 -1.25 3.29 -6.97
N MET A 36 -1.33 2.41 -7.96
CA MET A 36 -0.31 1.38 -8.19
C MET A 36 1.06 2.00 -8.49
N GLU A 37 1.10 3.01 -9.35
CA GLU A 37 2.30 3.76 -9.68
C GLU A 37 2.84 4.55 -8.49
N MET A 38 1.96 5.23 -7.73
CA MET A 38 2.37 5.95 -6.53
C MET A 38 2.90 5.03 -5.43
N GLY A 39 2.25 3.89 -5.20
CA GLY A 39 2.73 2.87 -4.27
C GLY A 39 4.12 2.37 -4.63
N THR A 40 4.34 2.10 -5.92
CA THR A 40 5.68 1.72 -6.44
C THR A 40 6.69 2.84 -6.23
N PHE A 41 6.32 4.07 -6.56
CA PHE A 41 7.18 5.25 -6.43
C PHE A 41 7.59 5.50 -4.97
N PHE A 42 6.65 5.48 -4.03
CA PHE A 42 6.92 5.65 -2.62
C PHE A 42 7.78 4.52 -2.05
N GLY A 43 7.53 3.26 -2.46
CA GLY A 43 8.35 2.13 -2.08
C GLY A 43 9.83 2.28 -2.51
N MET A 44 10.07 2.74 -3.75
CA MET A 44 11.43 3.04 -4.23
C MET A 44 12.11 4.18 -3.45
N ARG A 45 11.33 5.10 -2.88
CA ARG A 45 11.81 6.21 -2.06
C ARG A 45 11.88 5.88 -0.57
N MET A 46 11.62 4.63 -0.19
CA MET A 46 11.58 4.16 1.20
C MET A 46 10.50 4.85 2.06
N VAL A 47 9.48 5.43 1.43
CA VAL A 47 8.31 6.03 2.09
C VAL A 47 7.22 4.96 2.19
N TYR A 48 7.53 3.91 2.96
CA TYR A 48 6.77 2.65 2.94
C TYR A 48 5.34 2.79 3.46
N ASP A 49 5.11 3.68 4.42
CA ASP A 49 3.78 4.00 4.94
C ASP A 49 2.84 4.51 3.84
N LYS A 50 3.27 5.50 3.06
CA LYS A 50 2.50 6.00 1.91
C LYS A 50 2.38 4.95 0.82
N ALA A 51 3.41 4.14 0.62
CA ALA A 51 3.37 3.05 -0.35
C ALA A 51 2.26 2.03 -0.03
N VAL A 52 2.18 1.58 1.23
CA VAL A 52 1.14 0.65 1.67
C VAL A 52 -0.24 1.29 1.59
N GLN A 53 -0.40 2.56 1.97
CA GLN A 53 -1.68 3.26 1.84
C GLN A 53 -2.20 3.29 0.40
N GLU A 54 -1.34 3.63 -0.57
CA GLU A 54 -1.70 3.64 -1.99
C GLU A 54 -2.00 2.23 -2.52
N TYR A 55 -1.26 1.21 -2.08
CA TYR A 55 -1.58 -0.16 -2.44
C TYR A 55 -2.90 -0.66 -1.86
N LEU A 56 -3.23 -0.28 -0.61
CA LEU A 56 -4.54 -0.62 -0.03
C LEU A 56 -5.68 0.08 -0.77
N LEU A 57 -5.50 1.36 -1.11
CA LEU A 57 -6.45 2.11 -1.94
C LEU A 57 -6.68 1.44 -3.30
N PHE A 58 -5.62 0.91 -3.92
CA PHE A 58 -5.72 0.13 -5.16
C PHE A 58 -6.49 -1.19 -4.97
N LEU A 59 -6.29 -1.88 -3.84
CA LEU A 59 -6.97 -3.14 -3.55
C LEU A 59 -8.47 -2.99 -3.24
N GLU A 60 -8.98 -1.77 -2.98
CA GLU A 60 -10.43 -1.52 -2.82
C GLU A 60 -11.21 -1.93 -4.07
N THR A 61 -10.62 -1.74 -5.25
CA THR A 61 -11.24 -1.97 -6.57
C THR A 61 -10.58 -3.12 -7.32
N HIS A 62 -9.40 -3.58 -6.88
CA HIS A 62 -8.62 -4.64 -7.53
C HIS A 62 -8.21 -5.76 -6.55
N PRO A 63 -9.15 -6.38 -5.80
CA PRO A 63 -8.81 -7.38 -4.78
C PRO A 63 -8.04 -8.59 -5.32
N GLN A 64 -8.21 -8.94 -6.60
CA GLN A 64 -7.47 -10.01 -7.28
C GLN A 64 -5.95 -9.77 -7.38
N GLN A 65 -5.50 -8.53 -7.16
CA GLN A 65 -4.08 -8.16 -7.15
C GLN A 65 -3.43 -8.31 -5.77
N LEU A 66 -4.15 -8.89 -4.79
CA LEU A 66 -3.67 -9.11 -3.42
C LEU A 66 -2.24 -9.67 -3.38
N GLN A 67 -1.97 -10.77 -4.11
CA GLN A 67 -0.64 -11.40 -4.08
C GLN A 67 0.46 -10.45 -4.58
N THR A 68 0.22 -9.79 -5.72
CA THR A 68 1.14 -8.80 -6.29
C THR A 68 1.47 -7.69 -5.28
N ILE A 69 0.48 -7.22 -4.53
CA ILE A 69 0.66 -6.19 -3.51
C ILE A 69 1.39 -6.74 -2.29
N SER A 70 1.03 -7.93 -1.80
CA SER A 70 1.69 -8.57 -0.66
C SER A 70 3.18 -8.75 -0.95
N ASP A 71 3.54 -9.32 -2.10
CA ASP A 71 4.93 -9.53 -2.53
C ASP A 71 5.74 -8.23 -2.51
N ARG A 72 5.14 -7.12 -2.99
CA ARG A 72 5.77 -5.79 -2.99
C ARG A 72 5.99 -5.22 -1.60
N ILE A 73 5.14 -5.55 -0.64
CA ILE A 73 5.31 -5.13 0.76
C ILE A 73 6.34 -6.01 1.46
N MET A 74 6.37 -7.31 1.15
CA MET A 74 7.27 -8.26 1.80
C MET A 74 8.76 -8.02 1.48
N VAL A 75 9.10 -7.34 0.38
CA VAL A 75 10.49 -6.94 0.08
C VAL A 75 11.01 -5.76 0.92
N TYR A 76 10.17 -5.08 1.70
CA TYR A 76 10.61 -3.94 2.50
C TYR A 76 11.56 -4.36 3.64
N PRO A 77 12.49 -3.48 4.09
CA PRO A 77 13.43 -3.82 5.14
C PRO A 77 12.73 -4.21 6.44
N ASP A 78 13.22 -5.27 7.09
CA ASP A 78 12.68 -5.76 8.37
C ASP A 78 13.24 -4.96 9.55
N LEU A 79 12.93 -3.66 9.58
CA LEU A 79 13.29 -2.75 10.67
C LEU A 79 12.06 -2.46 11.54
N PRO A 80 12.18 -2.47 12.89
CA PRO A 80 11.02 -2.34 13.78
C PRO A 80 10.15 -1.12 13.52
N ASN A 81 10.74 0.03 13.24
CA ASN A 81 10.00 1.27 12.94
C ASN A 81 9.16 1.15 11.66
N ILE A 82 9.71 0.54 10.61
CA ILE A 82 9.01 0.33 9.33
C ILE A 82 7.89 -0.68 9.53
N MET A 83 8.20 -1.82 10.15
CA MET A 83 7.22 -2.89 10.39
C MET A 83 6.07 -2.42 11.26
N ASN A 84 6.33 -1.67 12.33
CA ASN A 84 5.30 -1.13 13.20
C ASN A 84 4.37 -0.16 12.45
N ALA A 85 4.92 0.69 11.58
CA ALA A 85 4.11 1.60 10.75
C ALA A 85 3.20 0.82 9.79
N ILE A 86 3.74 -0.17 9.09
CA ILE A 86 2.98 -1.02 8.16
C ILE A 86 1.90 -1.82 8.90
N THR A 87 2.25 -2.48 10.01
CA THR A 87 1.30 -3.20 10.86
C THR A 87 0.17 -2.27 11.32
N SER A 88 0.48 -1.04 11.74
CA SER A 88 -0.56 -0.09 12.15
C SER A 88 -1.50 0.30 10.99
N ILE A 89 -1.01 0.37 9.75
CA ILE A 89 -1.83 0.69 8.59
C ILE A 89 -2.76 -0.49 8.25
N LEU A 90 -2.21 -1.70 8.22
CA LEU A 90 -2.96 -2.92 7.91
C LEU A 90 -4.06 -3.20 8.95
N LEU A 91 -3.75 -3.04 10.24
CA LEU A 91 -4.73 -3.22 11.33
C LEU A 91 -5.90 -2.23 11.28
N LYS A 92 -5.66 -0.99 10.83
CA LYS A 92 -6.70 0.04 10.71
C LYS A 92 -7.54 -0.09 9.44
N SER A 93 -7.08 -0.89 8.48
CA SER A 93 -7.76 -1.05 7.21
C SER A 93 -9.02 -1.90 7.38
N PRO A 94 -10.18 -1.46 6.85
CA PRO A 94 -11.39 -2.28 6.83
C PRO A 94 -11.34 -3.39 5.77
N LEU A 95 -10.31 -3.42 4.92
CA LEU A 95 -10.21 -4.38 3.82
C LEU A 95 -9.80 -5.76 4.32
N GLN A 96 -10.53 -6.80 3.91
CA GLN A 96 -10.15 -8.19 4.14
C GLN A 96 -8.78 -8.52 3.54
N THR A 97 -8.48 -7.95 2.35
CA THR A 97 -7.17 -8.08 1.71
C THR A 97 -6.02 -7.54 2.57
N ALA A 98 -6.25 -6.52 3.39
CA ALA A 98 -5.25 -6.01 4.31
C ALA A 98 -4.95 -7.01 5.44
N GLN A 99 -5.94 -7.79 5.88
CA GLN A 99 -5.74 -8.82 6.91
C GLN A 99 -4.91 -9.99 6.38
N PHE A 100 -5.10 -10.37 5.11
CA PHE A 100 -4.24 -11.36 4.47
C PHE A 100 -2.78 -10.89 4.35
N ILE A 101 -2.56 -9.63 3.95
CA ILE A 101 -1.21 -9.03 3.94
C ILE A 101 -0.62 -8.98 5.35
N LEU A 102 -1.44 -8.71 6.37
CA LEU A 102 -1.00 -8.70 7.76
C LEU A 102 -0.56 -10.09 8.22
N ALA A 103 -1.27 -11.15 7.82
CA ALA A 103 -0.85 -12.52 8.10
C ALA A 103 0.50 -12.85 7.44
N ASP A 104 0.68 -12.48 6.17
CA ASP A 104 1.96 -12.65 5.46
C ASP A 104 3.11 -11.92 6.16
N LEU A 105 2.84 -10.70 6.64
CA LEU A 105 3.80 -9.92 7.43
C LEU A 105 4.17 -10.63 8.74
N ARG A 106 3.20 -11.24 9.43
CA ARG A 106 3.45 -12.04 10.63
C ARG A 106 4.29 -13.27 10.34
N PHE A 107 4.08 -13.93 9.20
CA PHE A 107 4.92 -15.05 8.78
C PHE A 107 6.37 -14.62 8.50
N LYS A 108 6.57 -13.47 7.84
CA LYS A 108 7.90 -12.89 7.64
C LYS A 108 8.60 -12.63 8.99
N GLN A 109 7.86 -12.14 9.99
CA GLN A 109 8.35 -11.87 11.35
C GLN A 109 8.50 -13.14 12.21
N LYS A 110 8.24 -14.33 11.67
CA LYS A 110 8.22 -15.62 12.40
C LYS A 110 7.16 -15.70 13.50
N ALA A 111 6.18 -14.81 13.50
CA ALA A 111 5.03 -14.81 14.39
C ALA A 111 3.92 -15.72 13.82
N TYR A 112 4.23 -17.00 13.62
CA TYR A 112 3.38 -17.93 12.87
C TYR A 112 1.99 -18.12 13.49
N ASN A 113 1.91 -18.20 14.82
CA ASN A 113 0.62 -18.35 15.51
C ASN A 113 -0.30 -17.15 15.28
N GLU A 114 0.25 -15.92 15.34
CA GLU A 114 -0.54 -14.71 15.05
C GLU A 114 -1.03 -14.70 13.61
N GLY A 115 -0.14 -15.01 12.65
CA GLY A 115 -0.52 -15.08 11.24
C GLY A 115 -1.61 -16.13 10.99
N TYR A 116 -1.51 -17.31 11.60
CA TYR A 116 -2.52 -18.37 11.50
C TYR A 116 -3.87 -17.94 12.07
N GLU A 117 -3.92 -17.33 13.25
CA GLU A 117 -5.18 -16.88 13.85
C GLU A 117 -5.84 -15.77 13.03
N ILE A 118 -5.04 -14.85 12.45
CA ILE A 118 -5.57 -13.83 11.52
C ILE A 118 -6.22 -14.49 10.29
N LEU A 119 -5.57 -15.49 9.68
CA LEU A 119 -6.17 -16.20 8.54
C LEU A 119 -7.46 -16.91 8.93
N LYS A 120 -7.47 -17.57 10.08
CA LYS A 120 -8.64 -18.30 10.58
C LYS A 120 -9.83 -17.39 10.88
N SER A 121 -9.59 -16.18 11.40
CA SER A 121 -10.68 -15.22 11.67
C SER A 121 -11.19 -14.49 10.42
N ASN A 122 -10.50 -14.61 9.29
CA ASN A 122 -10.80 -13.90 8.04
C ASN A 122 -11.04 -14.84 6.84
N GLY A 123 -11.07 -16.15 7.08
CA GLY A 123 -11.31 -17.20 6.07
C GLY A 123 -12.76 -17.62 5.93
#